data_AF-U3LNV4-F1
#
_entry.id   AF-U3LNV4-F1
#
_cell.length_a   1.000
_cell.length_b   1.000
_cell.length_c   1.000
_cell.angle_alpha   90.00
_cell.angle_beta   90.00
_cell.angle_gamma   90.00
#
_symmetry.space_group_name_H-M   'P 1'
#
loop_
_entity.id
_entity.type
_entity.pdbx_description
1 polymer ?
#
loop_
_entity_poly.entity_id
_entity_poly.type
_entity_poly.pdbx_seq_one_letter_code
_entity_poly.pdbx_strand_id
1 'polypeptide(L)'
;AFYPYPLVLYAIFHDGWSLGETQCKVSGFLMGLSVIGSIFNIAGIAINRYCYICHSFSYDKLYSYRNTLMWVALIWVLTILAIVPNFFVGSLQYDPRVYSCTFVQTVSTSYTITVVVVHFFVPIAVVTFCYLRIWILVIQVR
;
A
#
# COMPACT_ATOMS: atom_id res chain seq x y z
N ALA A 1 10.01 -7.83 0.04
CA ALA A 1 10.65 -8.59 1.14
C ALA A 1 12.15 -8.85 0.90
N PHE A 2 12.57 -9.34 -0.26
CA PHE A 2 13.97 -9.77 -0.49
C PHE A 2 15.04 -8.67 -0.43
N TYR A 3 14.69 -7.40 -0.60
CA TYR A 3 15.66 -6.30 -0.64
C TYR A 3 15.77 -5.50 0.67
N PRO A 4 14.70 -4.88 1.19
CA PRO A 4 14.83 -4.01 2.37
C PRO A 4 15.17 -4.78 3.64
N TYR A 5 14.60 -5.97 3.87
CA TYR A 5 14.77 -6.67 5.15
C TYR A 5 16.21 -7.18 5.40
N PRO A 6 16.93 -7.76 4.42
CA PRO A 6 18.34 -8.09 4.62
C PRO A 6 19.23 -6.87 4.88
N LEU A 7 18.92 -5.72 4.26
CA LEU A 7 19.68 -4.48 4.48
C LEU A 7 19.45 -3.90 5.87
N VAL A 8 18.23 -4.02 6.41
CA VAL A 8 17.93 -3.66 7.80
C VAL A 8 18.69 -4.58 8.77
N LEU A 9 18.71 -5.90 8.52
CA LEU A 9 19.51 -6.83 9.33
C LEU A 9 20.99 -6.45 9.30
N TYR A 10 21.54 -6.14 8.13
CA TYR A 10 22.91 -5.67 8.00
C TYR A 10 23.15 -4.39 8.82
N ALA A 11 22.25 -3.40 8.74
CA ALA A 11 22.36 -2.16 9.50
C ALA A 11 22.31 -2.38 11.02
N ILE A 12 21.53 -3.36 11.50
CA ILE A 12 21.49 -3.75 12.92
C ILE A 12 22.83 -4.35 13.36
N PHE A 13 23.41 -5.26 12.56
CA PHE A 13 24.70 -5.89 12.91
C PHE A 13 25.87 -4.91 12.87
N HIS A 14 25.78 -3.87 12.04
CA HIS A 14 26.80 -2.83 11.89
C HIS A 14 26.52 -1.55 12.70
N ASP A 15 25.48 -1.56 13.55
CA ASP A 15 25.05 -0.42 14.38
C ASP A 15 24.89 0.89 13.59
N GLY A 16 24.39 0.80 12.35
CA GLY A 16 24.31 1.95 11.45
C GLY A 16 24.16 1.60 9.98
N TRP A 17 23.75 2.61 9.20
CA TRP A 17 23.62 2.48 7.74
C TRP A 17 24.90 2.88 7.01
N SER A 18 25.71 1.89 6.61
CA SER A 18 26.98 2.11 5.89
C SER A 18 26.90 1.85 4.37
N LEU A 19 25.71 1.52 3.85
CA LEU A 19 25.49 1.10 2.45
C LEU A 19 25.31 2.28 1.46
N GLY A 20 25.42 3.51 1.94
CA GLY A 20 25.24 4.73 1.16
C GLY A 20 23.78 5.20 1.05
N GLU A 21 23.61 6.49 0.72
CA GLU A 21 22.31 7.17 0.73
C GLU A 21 21.35 6.66 -0.37
N THR A 22 21.88 6.31 -1.55
CA THR A 22 21.06 5.76 -2.64
C THR A 22 20.41 4.44 -2.22
N GLN A 23 21.14 3.57 -1.54
CA GLN A 23 20.62 2.29 -1.05
C GLN A 23 19.54 2.50 0.01
N CYS A 24 19.72 3.50 0.86
CA CYS A 24 18.74 3.90 1.88
C CYS A 24 17.41 4.30 1.22
N LYS A 25 17.47 5.20 0.24
CA LYS A 25 16.28 5.68 -0.50
C LYS A 25 15.58 4.55 -1.26
N VAL A 26 16.32 3.68 -1.94
CA VAL A 26 15.75 2.53 -2.67
C VAL A 26 15.07 1.55 -1.71
N SER A 27 15.70 1.24 -0.57
CA SER A 27 15.12 0.37 0.47
C SER A 27 13.80 0.94 0.99
N GLY A 28 13.79 2.23 1.37
CA GLY A 28 12.59 2.91 1.86
C GLY A 28 11.48 3.00 0.81
N PHE A 29 11.82 3.25 -0.46
CA PHE A 29 10.87 3.24 -1.57
C PHE A 29 10.21 1.87 -1.76
N LEU A 30 11.00 0.79 -1.80
CA LEU A 30 10.48 -0.57 -1.96
C LEU A 30 9.61 -1.02 -0.78
N MET A 31 9.95 -0.57 0.44
CA MET A 31 9.15 -0.82 1.63
C MET A 31 7.80 -0.09 1.55
N GLY A 32 7.79 1.20 1.18
CA GLY A 32 6.57 1.95 0.91
C GLY A 32 5.70 1.32 -0.19
N LEU A 33 6.34 0.86 -1.28
CA LEU A 33 5.68 0.22 -2.43
C LEU A 33 4.97 -1.06 -2.01
N SER A 34 5.65 -1.84 -1.18
CA SER A 34 5.09 -3.08 -0.64
C SER A 34 3.90 -2.80 0.27
N VAL A 35 3.98 -1.82 1.18
CA VAL A 35 2.91 -1.49 2.13
C VAL A 35 1.68 -0.93 1.42
N ILE A 36 1.83 0.18 0.68
CA ILE A 36 0.70 0.85 0.02
C ILE A 36 0.12 -0.04 -1.09
N GLY A 37 0.98 -0.74 -1.84
CA GLY A 37 0.55 -1.66 -2.88
C GLY A 37 -0.29 -2.80 -2.32
N SER A 38 0.10 -3.36 -1.16
CA SER A 38 -0.68 -4.40 -0.49
C SER A 38 -2.05 -3.90 -0.05
N ILE A 39 -2.14 -2.70 0.54
CA ILE A 39 -3.40 -2.11 0.99
C ILE A 39 -4.37 -1.93 -0.19
N PHE A 40 -3.90 -1.36 -1.31
CA PHE A 40 -4.74 -1.17 -2.50
C PHE A 40 -5.14 -2.49 -3.15
N ASN A 41 -4.26 -3.50 -3.16
CA ASN A 41 -4.63 -4.84 -3.63
C ASN A 41 -5.72 -5.47 -2.75
N ILE A 42 -5.59 -5.38 -1.42
CA ILE A 42 -6.61 -5.88 -0.48
C ILE A 42 -7.95 -5.18 -0.70
N ALA A 43 -7.94 -3.84 -0.87
CA ALA A 43 -9.15 -3.08 -1.19
C ALA A 43 -9.77 -3.50 -2.53
N GLY A 44 -8.96 -3.68 -3.58
CA GLY A 44 -9.42 -4.17 -4.88
C GLY A 44 -10.05 -5.56 -4.79
N ILE A 45 -9.44 -6.48 -4.03
CA ILE A 45 -9.99 -7.82 -3.78
C ILE A 45 -11.33 -7.75 -3.02
N ALA A 46 -11.43 -6.88 -2.02
CA ALA A 46 -12.66 -6.69 -1.25
C ALA A 46 -13.80 -6.18 -2.14
N ILE A 47 -13.53 -5.19 -3.00
CA ILE A 47 -14.49 -4.67 -3.98
C ILE A 47 -14.89 -5.77 -4.96
N ASN A 48 -13.91 -6.52 -5.51
CA ASN A 48 -14.20 -7.61 -6.44
C ASN A 48 -15.15 -8.65 -5.82
N ARG A 49 -14.88 -9.07 -4.58
CA ARG A 49 -15.76 -10.02 -3.84
C ARG A 49 -17.14 -9.42 -3.56
N TYR A 50 -17.20 -8.14 -3.20
CA TYR A 50 -18.46 -7.44 -2.98
C TYR A 50 -19.31 -7.37 -4.26
N CYS A 51 -18.71 -7.02 -5.39
CA CYS A 51 -19.40 -7.00 -6.69
C CYS A 51 -19.86 -8.40 -7.10
N TYR A 52 -19.03 -9.42 -6.88
CA TYR A 52 -19.38 -10.81 -7.19
C TYR A 52 -20.61 -11.30 -6.40
N ILE A 53 -20.63 -11.06 -5.08
CA ILE A 53 -21.68 -11.58 -4.19
C ILE A 53 -22.96 -10.72 -4.27
N CYS A 54 -22.83 -9.40 -4.17
CA CYS A 54 -23.99 -8.51 -4.09
C CYS A 54 -24.53 -8.07 -5.47
N HIS A 55 -23.72 -8.17 -6.53
CA HIS A 55 -24.04 -7.65 -7.87
C HIS A 55 -23.65 -8.62 -9.00
N SER A 56 -23.96 -9.90 -8.82
CA SER A 56 -23.58 -10.98 -9.76
C SER A 56 -23.95 -10.68 -11.23
N PHE A 57 -25.14 -10.12 -11.51
CA PHE A 57 -25.55 -9.79 -12.88
C PHE A 57 -24.67 -8.73 -13.58
N SER A 58 -24.11 -7.78 -12.82
CA SER A 58 -23.23 -6.74 -13.37
C SER A 58 -21.76 -7.16 -13.35
N TYR A 59 -21.41 -8.14 -12.50
CA TYR A 59 -20.05 -8.61 -12.30
C TYR A 59 -19.44 -9.17 -13.59
N ASP A 60 -20.17 -10.03 -14.31
CA ASP A 60 -19.64 -10.68 -15.53
C ASP A 60 -19.30 -9.68 -16.64
N LYS A 61 -19.96 -8.51 -16.65
CA LYS A 61 -19.67 -7.43 -17.61
C LYS A 61 -18.50 -6.54 -17.17
N LEU A 62 -18.33 -6.34 -15.86
CA LEU A 62 -17.31 -5.47 -15.27
C LEU A 62 -15.97 -6.18 -15.07
N TYR A 63 -15.98 -7.42 -14.61
CA TYR A 63 -14.80 -8.20 -14.24
C TYR A 63 -14.56 -9.37 -15.21
N SER A 64 -14.04 -9.05 -16.40
CA SER A 64 -13.43 -10.03 -17.30
C SER A 64 -11.93 -10.17 -17.02
N TYR A 65 -11.26 -11.23 -17.52
CA TYR A 65 -9.81 -11.42 -17.36
C TYR A 65 -9.00 -10.17 -17.77
N ARG A 66 -9.35 -9.55 -18.90
CA ARG A 66 -8.70 -8.32 -19.39
C ARG A 66 -8.95 -7.13 -18.47
N ASN A 67 -10.18 -6.97 -17.97
CA ASN A 67 -10.53 -5.88 -17.08
C ASN A 67 -9.85 -6.03 -15.71
N THR A 68 -9.78 -7.24 -15.18
CA THR A 68 -9.04 -7.53 -13.94
C THR A 68 -7.57 -7.21 -14.08
N LEU A 69 -6.95 -7.54 -15.22
CA LEU A 69 -5.56 -7.16 -15.48
C LEU A 69 -5.38 -5.64 -15.55
N MET A 70 -6.31 -4.92 -16.19
CA MET A 70 -6.32 -3.45 -16.21
C MET A 70 -6.48 -2.85 -14.79
N TRP A 71 -7.34 -3.43 -13.95
CA TRP A 71 -7.50 -3.01 -12.54
C TRP A 71 -6.22 -3.21 -11.74
N VAL A 72 -5.57 -4.35 -11.89
CA VAL A 72 -4.28 -4.62 -11.22
C VAL A 72 -3.22 -3.64 -11.69
N ALA A 73 -3.11 -3.39 -13.00
CA ALA A 73 -2.19 -2.41 -13.55
C ALA A 73 -2.47 -1.00 -13.01
N LEU A 74 -3.74 -0.60 -12.94
CA LEU A 74 -4.17 0.69 -12.38
C LEU A 74 -3.80 0.82 -10.90
N ILE A 75 -4.00 -0.23 -10.09
CA ILE A 75 -3.58 -0.26 -8.69
C ILE A 75 -2.08 0.00 -8.57
N TRP A 76 -1.25 -0.70 -9.34
CA TRP A 76 0.20 -0.51 -9.32
C TRP A 76 0.62 0.89 -9.76
N VAL A 77 -0.01 1.44 -10.80
CA VAL A 77 0.22 2.82 -11.25
C VAL A 77 -0.11 3.81 -10.14
N LEU A 78 -1.26 3.66 -9.47
CA LEU A 78 -1.64 4.50 -8.34
C LEU A 78 -0.66 4.37 -7.17
N THR A 79 -0.20 3.15 -6.85
CA THR A 79 0.81 2.93 -5.81
C THR A 79 2.13 3.65 -6.14
N ILE A 80 2.59 3.56 -7.38
CA ILE A 80 3.81 4.25 -7.83
C ILE A 80 3.61 5.76 -7.71
N LEU A 81 2.50 6.31 -8.21
CA LEU A 81 2.18 7.73 -8.12
C LEU A 81 2.09 8.23 -6.67
N ALA A 82 1.63 7.40 -5.74
CA ALA A 82 1.58 7.74 -4.32
C ALA A 82 2.97 7.87 -3.69
N ILE A 83 3.94 7.06 -4.15
CA ILE A 83 5.24 6.93 -3.50
C ILE A 83 6.29 7.82 -4.14
N VAL A 84 6.22 8.02 -5.46
CA VAL A 84 7.14 8.84 -6.24
C VAL A 84 7.39 10.24 -5.62
N PRO A 85 6.37 10.98 -5.13
CA PRO A 85 6.61 12.27 -4.48
C PRO A 85 7.52 12.16 -3.25
N ASN A 86 7.42 11.08 -2.47
CA ASN A 86 8.29 10.84 -1.30
C ASN A 86 9.75 10.62 -1.69
N PHE A 87 10.00 10.14 -2.91
CA PHE A 87 11.36 9.99 -3.45
C PHE A 87 11.96 11.35 -3.82
N PHE A 88 11.18 12.21 -4.48
CA PHE A 88 11.64 13.53 -4.93
C PHE A 88 11.74 14.58 -3.82
N VAL A 89 10.85 14.52 -2.82
CA VAL A 89 10.83 15.44 -1.69
C VAL A 89 11.95 15.16 -0.68
N GLY A 90 12.68 14.04 -0.82
CA GLY A 90 13.80 13.70 0.07
C GLY A 90 13.36 13.29 1.47
N SER A 91 12.11 12.85 1.63
CA SER A 91 11.54 12.41 2.90
C SER A 91 12.00 11.02 3.35
N LEU A 92 12.71 10.29 2.49
CA LEU A 92 13.27 8.96 2.81
C LEU A 92 14.65 9.14 3.43
N GLN A 93 14.75 8.93 4.75
CA GLN A 93 15.98 9.07 5.49
C GLN A 93 16.18 7.87 6.43
N TYR A 94 17.43 7.65 6.83
CA TYR A 94 17.77 6.64 7.81
C TYR A 94 17.26 7.07 9.19
N ASP A 95 16.46 6.21 9.82
CA ASP A 95 16.05 6.39 11.21
C ASP A 95 16.83 5.39 12.10
N PRO A 96 17.74 5.88 12.96
CA PRO A 96 18.55 5.02 13.84
C PRO A 96 17.71 4.29 14.89
N ARG A 97 16.47 4.73 15.18
CA ARG A 97 15.59 4.07 16.15
C ARG A 97 15.09 2.71 15.64
N VAL A 98 14.97 2.58 14.32
CA VAL A 98 14.42 1.39 13.65
C VAL A 98 15.44 0.72 12.72
N TYR A 99 16.70 1.18 12.73
CA TYR A 99 17.80 0.70 11.87
C TYR A 99 17.41 0.54 10.39
N SER A 100 16.49 1.39 9.93
CA SER A 100 15.91 1.26 8.59
C SER A 100 15.66 2.64 7.98
N CYS A 101 15.68 2.66 6.66
CA CYS A 101 15.38 3.86 5.90
C CYS A 101 13.88 3.95 5.68
N THR A 102 13.26 4.93 6.33
CA THR A 102 11.82 5.08 6.35
C THR A 102 11.41 6.49 5.92
N PHE A 103 10.11 6.66 5.74
CA PHE A 103 9.52 7.97 5.51
C PHE A 103 9.57 8.77 6.81
N VAL A 104 10.40 9.81 6.86
CA VAL A 104 10.50 10.71 8.00
C VAL A 104 9.44 11.80 7.86
N GLN A 105 8.57 11.90 8.86
CA GLN A 105 7.39 12.79 8.89
C GLN A 105 7.73 14.29 9.01
N THR A 106 9.01 14.66 8.98
CA THR A 106 9.49 16.01 9.32
C THR A 106 9.40 17.03 8.19
N VAL A 107 9.05 16.62 6.95
CA VAL A 107 9.06 17.53 5.80
C VAL A 107 7.80 18.42 5.74
N SER A 108 6.62 17.88 6.09
CA SER A 108 5.43 18.68 6.42
C SER A 108 4.33 17.82 7.07
N THR A 109 3.76 18.32 8.16
CA THR A 109 2.67 17.66 8.89
C THR A 109 1.42 17.48 8.02
N SER A 110 1.09 18.48 7.20
CA SER A 110 -0.07 18.42 6.30
C SER A 110 0.06 17.33 5.24
N TYR A 111 1.21 17.21 4.57
CA TYR A 111 1.44 16.15 3.59
C TYR A 111 1.36 14.76 4.22
N THR A 112 1.99 14.58 5.39
CA THR A 112 1.95 13.31 6.12
C THR A 112 0.52 12.92 6.50
N ILE A 113 -0.28 13.86 7.01
CA ILE A 113 -1.69 13.62 7.33
C ILE A 113 -2.48 13.24 6.08
N THR A 114 -2.32 13.97 4.97
CA THR A 114 -3.01 13.65 3.71
C THR A 114 -2.64 12.25 3.22
N VAL A 115 -1.36 11.89 3.24
CA VAL A 115 -0.92 10.56 2.81
C VAL A 115 -1.53 9.48 3.69
N VAL A 116 -1.50 9.62 5.02
CA VAL A 116 -2.09 8.66 5.96
C VAL A 116 -3.59 8.53 5.76
N VAL A 117 -4.33 9.65 5.67
CA VAL A 117 -5.79 9.62 5.48
C VAL A 117 -6.16 8.94 4.17
N VAL A 118 -5.53 9.34 3.07
CA VAL A 118 -5.87 8.84 1.73
C VAL A 118 -5.43 7.41 1.50
N HIS A 119 -4.26 7.01 1.99
CA HIS A 119 -3.69 5.69 1.68
C HIS A 119 -3.93 4.63 2.76
N PHE A 120 -4.37 5.02 3.95
CA PHE A 120 -4.66 4.09 5.05
C PHE A 120 -6.15 4.08 5.40
N PHE A 121 -6.71 5.23 5.80
CA PHE A 121 -8.09 5.28 6.30
C PHE A 121 -9.13 5.02 5.19
N VAL A 122 -8.95 5.61 4.00
CA VAL A 122 -9.88 5.39 2.88
C VAL A 122 -9.93 3.91 2.47
N PRO A 123 -8.80 3.21 2.20
CA PRO A 123 -8.85 1.78 1.88
C PRO A 123 -9.43 0.92 3.00
N ILE A 124 -9.13 1.21 4.27
CA ILE A 124 -9.69 0.47 5.40
C ILE A 124 -11.21 0.64 5.46
N ALA A 125 -11.72 1.86 5.29
CA ALA A 125 -13.15 2.12 5.27
C ALA A 125 -13.84 1.37 4.12
N VAL A 126 -13.24 1.36 2.92
CA VAL A 126 -13.75 0.61 1.76
C VAL A 126 -13.79 -0.89 2.05
N VAL A 127 -12.69 -1.48 2.53
CA VAL A 127 -12.61 -2.91 2.88
C VAL A 127 -13.67 -3.26 3.92
N THR A 128 -13.79 -2.45 4.97
CA THR A 128 -14.75 -2.64 6.07
C THR A 128 -16.17 -2.61 5.53
N PHE A 129 -16.52 -1.60 4.72
CA PHE A 129 -17.83 -1.49 4.10
C PHE A 129 -18.16 -2.71 3.22
N CYS A 130 -17.22 -3.13 2.35
CA CYS A 130 -17.40 -4.28 1.48
C CYS A 130 -17.70 -5.56 2.27
N TYR A 131 -16.90 -5.86 3.29
CA TYR A 131 -17.09 -7.06 4.11
C TYR A 131 -18.33 -7.00 4.99
N LEU A 132 -18.69 -5.83 5.55
CA LEU A 132 -19.92 -5.66 6.32
C LEU A 132 -21.17 -5.95 5.45
N ARG A 133 -21.20 -5.44 4.22
CA ARG A 133 -22.33 -5.69 3.30
C ARG A 133 -22.44 -7.16 2.90
N ILE A 134 -21.32 -7.82 2.65
CA ILE A 134 -21.28 -9.26 2.39
C ILE A 134 -21.84 -10.02 3.60
N TRP A 135 -21.39 -9.69 4.82
CA TRP A 135 -21.83 -10.35 6.04
C TRP A 135 -23.33 -10.18 6.31
N ILE A 136 -23.87 -8.97 6.11
CA ILE A 136 -25.31 -8.70 6.24
C ILE A 136 -26.11 -9.55 5.24
N LEU A 137 -25.69 -9.61 3.98
CA LEU A 137 -26.36 -10.40 2.96
C LEU A 137 -26.35 -11.89 3.31
N VAL A 138 -25.24 -12.41 3.83
CA VAL A 138 -25.12 -13.82 4.27
C VAL A 138 -26.08 -14.12 5.43
N ILE A 139 -26.28 -13.19 6.37
CA ILE A 139 -27.23 -13.38 7.48
C ILE A 139 -28.68 -13.32 7.02
N GLN A 140 -29.00 -12.45 6.06
CA GLN A 140 -30.38 -12.32 5.56
C GLN A 140 -30.86 -13.55 4.78
N VAL A 141 -29.93 -14.30 4.17
CA VAL A 141 -30.23 -15.51 3.40
C VAL A 141 -30.32 -16.76 4.31
N ARG A 142 -29.86 -16.65 5.56
CA ARG A 142 -29.86 -17.75 6.53
C ARG A 142 -31.08 -17.68 7.44
#